data_AF-A0A969CA40-F1
#
_entry.id   AF-A0A969CA40-F1
#
_cell.length_a   1.000
_cell.length_b   1.000
_cell.length_c   1.000
_cell.angle_alpha   90.00
_cell.angle_beta   90.00
_cell.angle_gamma   90.00
#
_symmetry.space_group_name_H-M   'P 1'
#
loop_
_entity.id
_entity.type
_entity.pdbx_description
1 polymer ?
#
loop_
_entity_poly.entity_id
_entity_poly.type
_entity_poly.pdbx_seq_one_letter_code
_entity_poly.pdbx_strand_id
1 'polypeptide(L)'
;MYEIEFTSEAIEDLKLFRKSEQQTIISGIDTQLKYEPTVETRNRFPMRPNDVAEWELRIGKYRVFYNVETLVKIVSIEAVGLKIGDRLFVRG
;
A
#
# COMPACT_ATOMS: atom_id res chain seq x y z
N MET A 1 13.13 3.52 -11.10
CA MET A 1 12.98 2.97 -9.75
C MET A 1 12.45 4.09 -8.86
N TYR A 2 11.45 3.78 -8.06
CA TYR A 2 10.87 4.66 -7.07
C TYR A 2 11.43 4.32 -5.69
N GLU A 3 11.62 5.35 -4.87
CA GLU A 3 11.86 5.19 -3.44
C GLU A 3 10.53 4.95 -2.74
N ILE A 4 10.50 4.01 -1.79
CA ILE A 4 9.30 3.65 -1.05
C ILE A 4 9.45 4.19 0.35
N GLU A 5 8.55 5.08 0.73
CA GLU A 5 8.48 5.69 2.05
C GLU A 5 7.19 5.25 2.74
N PHE A 6 7.24 5.10 4.06
CA PHE A 6 6.07 4.79 4.87
C PHE A 6 5.77 5.98 5.76
N THR A 7 4.52 6.41 5.78
CA THR A 7 4.04 7.37 6.78
C THR A 7 4.10 6.76 8.18
N SER A 8 4.00 7.61 9.21
CA SER A 8 3.97 7.12 10.59
C SER A 8 2.74 6.22 10.82
N GLU A 9 1.64 6.56 10.18
CA GLU A 9 0.36 5.85 10.17
C GLU A 9 0.52 4.46 9.56
N ALA A 10 1.13 4.36 8.37
CA ALA A 10 1.39 3.06 7.73
C ALA A 10 2.36 2.18 8.53
N ILE A 11 3.36 2.77 9.17
CA ILE A 11 4.27 2.04 10.07
C ILE A 11 3.49 1.44 11.24
N GLU A 12 2.58 2.21 11.84
CA GLU A 12 1.76 1.73 12.94
C GLU A 12 0.73 0.68 12.49
N ASP A 13 0.15 0.81 11.30
CA ASP A 13 -0.68 -0.22 10.69
C ASP A 13 0.08 -1.54 10.55
N LEU A 14 1.31 -1.49 10.03
CA LEU A 14 2.16 -2.66 9.87
C LEU A 14 2.45 -3.37 11.19
N LYS A 15 2.60 -2.63 12.29
CA LYS A 15 2.86 -3.18 13.63
C LYS A 15 1.71 -4.06 14.15
N LEU A 16 0.49 -3.92 13.63
CA LEU A 16 -0.65 -4.78 13.99
C LEU A 16 -0.54 -6.21 13.44
N PHE A 17 0.28 -6.41 12.40
CA PHE A 17 0.46 -7.70 11.75
C PHE A 17 1.59 -8.51 12.38
N ARG A 18 1.54 -9.84 12.23
CA ARG A 18 2.67 -10.70 12.64
C ARG A 18 3.89 -10.44 11.76
N LYS A 19 5.10 -10.72 12.26
CA LYS A 19 6.35 -10.52 11.50
C LYS A 19 6.33 -11.15 10.10
N SER A 20 5.81 -12.37 9.96
CA SER A 20 5.71 -13.04 8.64
C SER A 20 4.74 -12.34 7.68
N GLU A 21 3.65 -11.79 8.21
CA GLU A 21 2.68 -11.02 7.44
C GLU A 21 3.29 -9.67 7.02
N GLN A 22 3.99 -8.98 7.93
CA GLN A 22 4.75 -7.76 7.61
C GLN A 22 5.75 -8.00 6.47
N GLN A 23 6.54 -9.08 6.54
CA GLN A 23 7.48 -9.43 5.47
C GLN A 23 6.79 -9.69 4.13
N THR A 24 5.63 -10.36 4.16
CA THR A 24 4.82 -10.59 2.96
C THR A 24 4.33 -9.27 2.35
N ILE A 25 3.87 -8.35 3.19
CA ILE A 25 3.38 -7.03 2.76
C ILE A 25 4.55 -6.21 2.18
N ILE A 26 5.65 -6.05 2.93
CA ILE A 26 6.81 -5.25 2.52
C ILE A 26 7.42 -5.79 1.22
N SER A 27 7.59 -7.10 1.11
CA SER A 27 8.10 -7.73 -0.12
C SER A 27 7.16 -7.52 -1.30
N GLY A 28 5.84 -7.60 -1.08
CA GLY A 28 4.86 -7.33 -2.12
C GLY A 28 4.85 -5.87 -2.56
N ILE A 29 5.03 -4.92 -1.63
CA ILE A 29 5.16 -3.49 -1.93
C ILE A 29 6.40 -3.24 -2.80
N ASP A 30 7.59 -3.72 -2.38
CA ASP A 30 8.82 -3.55 -3.15
C ASP A 30 8.70 -4.16 -4.54
N THR A 31 8.17 -5.38 -4.64
CA THR A 31 8.01 -6.07 -5.93
C THR A 31 7.07 -5.32 -6.88
N GLN A 32 5.97 -4.76 -6.37
CA GLN A 32 4.90 -4.21 -7.21
C GLN A 32 5.06 -2.72 -7.51
N LEU A 33 5.71 -1.94 -6.64
CA LEU A 33 5.72 -0.47 -6.73
C LEU A 33 7.07 0.11 -7.12
N LYS A 34 8.17 -0.62 -6.96
CA LYS A 34 9.53 -0.12 -7.18
C LYS A 34 9.81 0.36 -8.61
N TYR A 35 9.16 -0.21 -9.62
CA TYR A 35 9.44 0.13 -11.02
C TYR A 35 8.26 0.81 -11.72
N GLU A 36 7.04 0.32 -11.51
CA GLU A 36 5.85 0.73 -12.27
C GLU A 36 4.63 1.00 -11.36
N PRO A 37 4.73 1.92 -10.38
CA PRO A 37 3.67 2.13 -9.39
C PRO A 37 2.40 2.78 -9.96
N THR A 38 2.48 3.41 -11.14
CA THR A 38 1.36 4.07 -11.81
C THR A 38 0.74 3.25 -12.95
N VAL A 39 1.26 2.05 -13.22
CA VAL A 39 0.70 1.17 -14.25
C VAL A 39 -0.46 0.40 -13.65
N GLU A 40 -1.66 0.58 -14.18
CA GLU A 40 -2.83 -0.14 -13.67
C GLU A 40 -2.74 -1.65 -13.97
N THR A 41 -3.12 -2.46 -12.98
CA THR A 41 -3.27 -3.91 -13.09
C THR A 41 -4.49 -4.36 -12.27
N ARG A 42 -4.85 -5.64 -12.39
CA ARG A 42 -5.90 -6.23 -11.54
C ARG A 42 -5.67 -6.02 -10.03
N ASN A 43 -4.42 -5.92 -9.59
CA ASN A 43 -4.06 -5.79 -8.19
C ASN A 43 -3.57 -4.39 -7.81
N ARG A 44 -3.47 -3.45 -8.75
CA ARG A 44 -2.96 -2.10 -8.51
C ARG A 44 -3.76 -1.13 -9.36
N PHE A 45 -4.62 -0.32 -8.75
CA PHE A 45 -5.55 0.51 -9.49
C PHE A 45 -5.83 1.82 -8.76
N PRO A 46 -6.15 2.90 -9.52
CA PRO A 46 -6.52 4.17 -8.93
C PRO A 46 -7.84 4.05 -8.19
N MET A 47 -7.91 4.70 -7.04
CA MET A 47 -9.11 4.82 -6.23
C MET A 47 -9.94 6.01 -6.71
N ARG A 48 -11.20 6.05 -6.26
CA ARG A 48 -11.97 7.29 -6.35
C ARG A 48 -11.31 8.34 -5.45
N PRO A 49 -11.32 9.63 -5.82
CA PRO A 49 -10.77 10.69 -4.99
C PRO A 49 -11.26 10.59 -3.53
N ASN A 50 -10.32 10.55 -2.61
CA ASN A 50 -10.54 10.43 -1.16
C ASN A 50 -9.33 10.99 -0.41
N ASP A 51 -9.48 11.18 0.91
CA ASP A 51 -8.47 11.85 1.74
C ASP A 51 -7.34 10.92 2.21
N VAL A 52 -7.38 9.63 1.88
CA VAL A 52 -6.40 8.63 2.33
C VAL A 52 -5.30 8.45 1.28
N ALA A 53 -5.66 8.06 0.06
CA ALA A 53 -4.70 7.81 -1.01
C ALA A 53 -5.36 7.76 -2.39
N GLU A 54 -4.54 7.97 -3.41
CA GLU A 54 -4.93 7.89 -4.82
C GLU A 54 -4.96 6.45 -5.36
N TRP A 55 -4.18 5.52 -4.79
CA TRP A 55 -4.03 4.16 -5.32
C TRP A 55 -4.24 3.07 -4.27
N GLU A 56 -4.80 1.94 -4.71
CA GLU A 56 -4.87 0.70 -3.93
C GLU A 56 -4.02 -0.39 -4.58
N LEU A 57 -3.13 -1.00 -3.79
CA LEU A 57 -2.43 -2.24 -4.09
C LEU A 57 -3.00 -3.40 -3.26
N ARG A 58 -3.27 -4.52 -3.93
CA ARG A 58 -3.78 -5.76 -3.34
C ARG A 58 -2.68 -6.81 -3.26
N ILE A 59 -2.39 -7.24 -2.04
CA ILE A 59 -1.43 -8.33 -1.76
C ILE A 59 -2.20 -9.43 -1.02
N GLY A 60 -2.83 -10.34 -1.76
CA GLY A 60 -3.71 -11.36 -1.17
C GLY A 60 -4.84 -10.74 -0.35
N LYS A 61 -4.83 -10.98 0.97
CA LYS A 61 -5.80 -10.41 1.93
C LYS A 61 -5.44 -8.99 2.40
N TYR A 62 -4.26 -8.48 2.09
CA TYR A 62 -3.80 -7.16 2.51
C TYR A 62 -4.14 -6.10 1.46
N ARG A 63 -4.39 -4.88 1.92
CA ARG A 63 -4.63 -3.69 1.11
C ARG A 63 -3.62 -2.64 1.49
N VAL A 64 -2.92 -2.10 0.52
CA VAL A 64 -1.91 -1.07 0.71
C VAL A 64 -2.39 0.15 -0.06
N PHE A 65 -2.50 1.27 0.64
CA PHE A 65 -2.95 2.54 0.09
C PHE A 65 -1.74 3.45 -0.07
N TYR A 66 -1.55 4.02 -1.25
CA TYR A 66 -0.34 4.77 -1.56
C TYR A 66 -0.57 5.92 -2.55
N ASN A 67 0.33 6.90 -2.48
CA ASN A 67 0.44 8.00 -3.43
C ASN A 67 1.75 7.90 -4.21
N VAL A 68 1.80 8.50 -5.40
CA VAL A 68 3.00 8.51 -6.24
C VAL A 68 3.35 9.93 -6.63
N GLU A 69 4.52 10.39 -6.20
CA GLU A 69 5.12 11.61 -6.72
C GLU A 69 6.07 11.25 -7.88
N THR A 70 5.57 11.40 -9.10
CA THR A 70 6.29 10.97 -10.32
C THR A 70 7.52 11.82 -10.63
N LEU A 71 7.56 13.09 -10.19
CA LEU A 71 8.68 13.99 -10.46
C LEU A 71 9.93 13.60 -9.68
N VAL A 72 9.78 13.32 -8.39
CA VAL A 72 10.89 12.87 -7.52
C VAL A 72 10.99 11.35 -7.38
N LYS A 73 10.06 10.61 -8.00
CA LYS A 73 9.99 9.15 -7.96
C LYS A 73 9.87 8.59 -6.54
N ILE A 74 8.91 9.14 -5.78
CA ILE A 74 8.58 8.64 -4.44
C ILE A 74 7.22 7.95 -4.48
N VAL A 75 7.13 6.81 -3.80
CA VAL A 75 5.90 6.11 -3.47
C VAL A 75 5.70 6.25 -1.96
N SER A 76 4.68 7.01 -1.56
CA SER A 76 4.32 7.19 -0.15
C SER A 76 3.25 6.17 0.21
N ILE A 77 3.54 5.25 1.14
CA ILE A 77 2.57 4.32 1.69
C ILE A 77 1.82 5.01 2.82
N GLU A 78 0.53 5.26 2.59
CA GLU A 78 -0.34 6.04 3.47
C GLU A 78 -1.01 5.17 4.54
N ALA A 79 -1.44 3.96 4.16
CA ALA A 79 -2.10 3.04 5.08
C ALA A 79 -1.99 1.56 4.63
N VAL A 80 -2.07 0.64 5.60
CA VAL A 80 -2.07 -0.81 5.38
C VAL A 80 -3.24 -1.46 6.12
N GLY A 81 -4.09 -2.14 5.36
CA GLY A 81 -5.29 -2.80 5.86
C GLY A 81 -5.36 -4.30 5.61
N LEU A 82 -6.25 -4.95 6.35
CA LEU A 82 -6.63 -6.35 6.20
C LEU A 82 -8.07 -6.46 5.71
N LYS A 83 -8.30 -7.24 4.65
CA LYS A 83 -9.65 -7.58 4.19
C LYS A 83 -10.07 -8.94 4.73
N ILE A 84 -11.22 -8.98 5.41
CA ILE A 84 -11.88 -10.21 5.87
C ILE A 84 -13.32 -10.19 5.37
N GLY A 85 -13.63 -11.05 4.40
CA GLY A 85 -14.92 -11.03 3.70
C GLY A 85 -15.15 -9.69 2.99
N ASP A 86 -16.27 -9.06 3.28
CA ASP A 86 -16.67 -7.75 2.75
C ASP A 86 -16.01 -6.57 3.50
N ARG A 87 -15.53 -6.79 4.73
CA ARG A 87 -14.97 -5.73 5.58
C ARG A 87 -13.49 -5.47 5.34
N LEU A 88 -13.11 -4.21 5.40
CA LEU A 88 -11.73 -3.73 5.41
C LEU A 88 -11.42 -3.20 6.82
N PHE A 89 -10.31 -3.65 7.39
CA PHE A 89 -9.80 -3.20 8.68
C PHE A 89 -8.50 -2.45 8.44
N VAL A 90 -8.52 -1.14 8.69
CA VAL A 90 -7.34 -0.27 8.77
C VAL A 90 -7.33 0.28 10.19
N ARG A 91 -6.17 0.65 10.74
CA ARG A 91 -6.16 1.37 12.01
C ARG A 91 -6.92 2.69 11.80
N GLY A 92 -7.90 2.94 12.67
CA GLY A 92 -8.82 4.07 12.57
C GLY A 92 -8.12 5.41 12.72
#